data_AF-A0A2P4QXN8-F1
#
_entry.id   AF-A0A2P4QXN8-F1
#
_cell.length_a   1.000
_cell.length_b   1.000
_cell.length_c   1.000
_cell.angle_alpha   90.00
_cell.angle_beta   90.00
_cell.angle_gamma   90.00
#
_symmetry.space_group_name_H-M   'P 1'
#
loop_
_entity.id
_entity.type
_entity.pdbx_description
1 polymer ?
#
loop_
_entity_poly.entity_id
_entity_poly.type
_entity_poly.pdbx_seq_one_letter_code
_entity_poly.pdbx_strand_id
1 'polypeptide(L)'
;MEKLNVDCLILIFNELKAEIRNKYLYSCLLVNKEWSHLVVPILWANPEYLNNDSKKKFCNTIVSCLPPSLKQLLFDNDIRLPSTIFSKSLTFNYISFFKYLHAKVINNIIEFVFEKEITKSIDFLEKRKFLEQEIYKLLISQCKN
;
A
#
# COMPACT_ATOMS: atom_id res chain seq x y z
N MET A 1 25.23 -2.10 24.96
CA MET A 1 24.57 -3.22 24.27
C MET A 1 25.28 -3.39 22.94
N GLU A 2 25.80 -4.57 22.65
CA GLU A 2 26.33 -4.87 21.32
C GLU A 2 25.18 -4.76 20.31
N LYS A 3 25.42 -3.99 19.25
CA LYS A 3 24.42 -3.79 18.19
C LYS A 3 24.53 -4.95 17.23
N LEU A 4 23.46 -5.74 17.10
CA LEU A 4 23.39 -6.79 16.10
C LEU A 4 23.53 -6.18 14.70
N ASN A 5 24.32 -6.83 13.85
CA ASN A 5 24.53 -6.39 12.47
C ASN A 5 23.19 -6.36 11.69
N VAL A 6 23.05 -5.39 10.79
CA VAL A 6 21.82 -5.17 10.01
C VAL A 6 21.48 -6.37 9.13
N ASP A 7 22.47 -7.03 8.53
CA ASP A 7 22.27 -8.22 7.70
C ASP A 7 21.72 -9.37 8.55
N CYS A 8 22.25 -9.54 9.78
CA CYS A 8 21.70 -10.52 10.73
C CYS A 8 20.24 -10.21 11.09
N LEU A 9 19.90 -8.93 11.31
CA LEU A 9 18.51 -8.52 11.56
C LEU A 9 17.60 -8.83 10.37
N ILE A 10 18.05 -8.56 9.15
CA ILE A 10 17.28 -8.85 7.93
C ILE A 10 17.04 -10.35 7.79
N LEU A 11 18.05 -11.19 8.04
CA LEU A 11 17.90 -12.65 8.02
C LEU A 11 16.84 -13.11 9.04
N ILE A 12 16.93 -12.63 10.28
CA ILE A 12 15.93 -12.94 11.33
C ILE A 12 14.52 -12.53 10.87
N PHE A 13 14.35 -11.33 10.34
CA PHE A 13 13.03 -10.87 9.89
C PHE A 13 12.49 -11.68 8.71
N ASN A 14 13.34 -12.15 7.80
CA ASN A 14 12.91 -13.02 6.71
C ASN A 14 12.47 -14.39 7.20
N GLU A 15 13.18 -14.99 8.17
CA GLU A 15 12.74 -16.23 8.82
C GLU A 15 11.38 -16.06 9.52
N LEU A 16 11.22 -14.98 10.29
CA LEU A 16 9.96 -14.65 10.96
C LEU A 16 8.79 -14.44 9.97
N LYS A 17 9.08 -13.97 8.75
CA LYS A 17 8.08 -13.86 7.69
C LYS A 17 7.60 -15.22 7.21
N ALA A 18 8.52 -16.14 6.97
CA ALA A 18 8.27 -17.45 6.36
C ALA A 18 7.48 -18.38 7.28
N GLU A 19 7.80 -18.38 8.58
CA GLU A 19 7.19 -19.33 9.52
C GLU A 19 5.77 -18.94 9.95
N ILE A 20 5.47 -17.63 10.15
CA ILE A 20 4.28 -17.24 10.95
C ILE A 20 3.58 -15.99 10.43
N ARG A 21 3.03 -16.06 9.21
CA ARG A 21 2.00 -15.14 8.63
C ARG A 21 2.09 -13.68 9.13
N ASN A 22 3.29 -13.10 9.12
CA ASN A 22 3.59 -11.71 9.51
C ASN A 22 3.30 -11.28 10.97
N LYS A 23 2.78 -12.14 11.87
CA LYS A 23 2.29 -11.69 13.20
C LYS A 23 3.40 -11.05 14.06
N TYR A 24 4.59 -11.63 14.07
CA TYR A 24 5.71 -11.15 14.89
C TYR A 24 6.46 -9.97 14.24
N LEU A 25 6.40 -9.85 12.91
CA LEU A 25 6.99 -8.70 12.22
C LEU A 25 6.30 -7.39 12.62
N TYR A 26 4.99 -7.41 12.88
CA TYR A 26 4.31 -6.21 13.38
C TYR A 26 4.83 -5.74 14.75
N SER A 27 5.23 -6.65 15.65
CA SER A 27 5.87 -6.25 16.91
C SER A 27 7.26 -5.67 16.71
N CYS A 28 8.02 -6.15 15.71
CA CYS A 28 9.35 -5.63 15.39
C CYS A 28 9.31 -4.16 14.93
N LEU A 29 8.20 -3.71 14.32
CA LEU A 29 8.00 -2.31 13.93
C LEU A 29 8.03 -1.33 15.12
N LEU A 30 7.68 -1.81 16.32
CA LEU A 30 7.51 -0.97 17.51
C LEU A 30 8.78 -0.89 18.36
N VAL A 31 9.83 -1.65 18.02
CA VAL A 31 11.05 -1.73 18.82
C VAL A 31 11.84 -0.42 18.74
N ASN A 32 12.19 0.02 17.54
CA ASN A 32 12.85 1.31 17.29
C ASN A 32 12.76 1.69 15.80
N LYS A 33 13.22 2.91 15.48
CA LYS A 33 13.21 3.44 14.11
C LYS A 33 14.02 2.58 13.14
N GLU A 34 15.15 2.02 13.54
CA GLU A 34 15.99 1.19 12.65
C GLU A 34 15.24 -0.09 12.25
N TRP A 35 14.66 -0.79 13.22
CA TRP A 35 13.88 -2.00 13.00
C TRP A 35 12.64 -1.71 12.15
N SER A 36 11.96 -0.58 12.38
CA SER A 36 10.82 -0.19 11.55
C SER A 36 11.22 -0.01 10.09
N HIS A 37 12.39 0.59 9.80
CA HIS A 37 12.87 0.80 8.43
C HIS A 37 13.26 -0.51 7.74
N LEU A 38 13.72 -1.52 8.48
CA LEU A 38 14.07 -2.83 7.92
C LEU A 38 12.82 -3.70 7.68
N VAL A 39 11.84 -3.65 8.58
CA VAL A 39 10.67 -4.54 8.55
C VAL A 39 9.57 -4.05 7.60
N VAL A 40 9.39 -2.73 7.46
CA VAL A 40 8.34 -2.19 6.56
C VAL A 40 8.50 -2.71 5.11
N PRO A 41 9.68 -2.67 4.47
CA PRO A 41 9.85 -3.22 3.14
C PRO A 41 9.55 -4.73 3.06
N ILE A 42 9.88 -5.49 4.11
CA ILE A 42 9.64 -6.94 4.18
C ILE A 42 8.15 -7.25 4.23
N LEU A 43 7.38 -6.50 5.04
CA LEU A 43 5.93 -6.64 5.17
C LEU A 43 5.18 -6.20 3.91
N TRP A 44 5.60 -5.08 3.31
CA TRP A 44 4.91 -4.48 2.16
C TRP A 44 5.34 -5.07 0.81
N ALA A 45 6.33 -5.97 0.79
CA ALA A 45 6.78 -6.66 -0.42
C ALA A 45 5.68 -7.46 -1.14
N ASN A 46 4.80 -8.14 -0.41
CA ASN A 46 3.67 -8.89 -0.99
C ASN A 46 2.36 -8.61 -0.23
N PRO A 47 1.46 -7.79 -0.80
CA PRO A 47 0.17 -7.44 -0.18
C PRO A 47 -0.95 -8.47 -0.36
N GLU A 48 -0.72 -9.63 -1.00
CA GLU A 48 -1.78 -10.59 -1.34
C GLU A 48 -2.48 -11.23 -0.12
N TYR A 49 -1.79 -11.30 1.03
CA TYR A 49 -2.24 -12.07 2.20
C TYR A 49 -3.06 -11.30 3.23
N LEU A 50 -3.65 -10.17 2.86
CA LEU A 50 -4.42 -9.33 3.80
C LEU A 50 -5.85 -9.88 3.99
N ASN A 51 -6.28 -10.01 5.24
CA ASN A 51 -7.69 -10.26 5.57
C ASN A 51 -8.55 -9.01 5.30
N ASN A 52 -9.88 -9.13 5.34
CA ASN A 52 -10.80 -8.04 4.95
C ASN A 52 -10.59 -6.74 5.75
N ASP A 53 -10.42 -6.81 7.07
CA ASP A 53 -10.19 -5.62 7.90
C ASP A 53 -8.85 -4.95 7.57
N SER A 54 -7.82 -5.75 7.30
CA SER A 54 -6.51 -5.24 6.90
C SER A 54 -6.52 -4.70 5.47
N LYS A 55 -7.36 -5.26 4.58
CA LYS A 55 -7.53 -4.79 3.20
C LYS A 55 -7.97 -3.33 3.17
N LYS A 56 -8.95 -2.93 4.00
CA LYS A 56 -9.42 -1.54 4.04
C LYS A 56 -8.33 -0.57 4.51
N LYS A 57 -7.63 -0.90 5.61
CA LYS A 57 -6.52 -0.09 6.15
C LYS A 57 -5.36 0.02 5.15
N PHE A 58 -5.06 -1.08 4.47
CA PHE A 58 -4.06 -1.12 3.42
C PHE A 58 -4.43 -0.21 2.25
N CYS A 59 -5.64 -0.34 1.70
CA CYS A 59 -6.08 0.51 0.58
C CYS A 59 -6.10 1.98 0.98
N ASN A 60 -6.56 2.29 2.19
CA ASN A 60 -6.51 3.65 2.74
C ASN A 60 -5.07 4.20 2.78
N THR A 61 -4.11 3.39 3.24
CA THR A 61 -2.69 3.77 3.27
C THR A 61 -2.14 4.03 1.87
N ILE A 62 -2.46 3.17 0.90
CA ILE A 62 -2.01 3.32 -0.50
C ILE A 62 -2.62 4.56 -1.16
N VAL A 63 -3.93 4.78 -1.02
CA VAL A 63 -4.60 5.98 -1.55
C VAL A 63 -4.05 7.25 -0.89
N SER A 64 -3.67 7.17 0.38
CA SER A 64 -3.02 8.27 1.10
C SER A 64 -1.60 8.56 0.57
N CYS A 65 -0.88 7.54 0.08
CA CYS A 65 0.45 7.68 -0.55
C CYS A 65 0.41 8.32 -1.95
N LEU A 66 -0.77 8.50 -2.58
CA LEU A 66 -0.84 9.04 -3.93
C LEU A 66 -0.21 10.45 -3.99
N PRO A 67 0.57 10.76 -5.04
CA PRO A 67 1.13 12.09 -5.24
C PRO A 67 0.04 13.16 -5.28
N PRO A 68 0.31 14.39 -4.81
CA PRO A 68 -0.66 15.49 -4.86
C PRO A 68 -1.20 15.75 -6.28
N SER A 69 -0.33 15.65 -7.29
CA SER A 69 -0.72 15.82 -8.70
C SER A 69 -1.77 14.79 -9.15
N LEU A 70 -1.59 13.53 -8.77
CA LEU A 70 -2.54 12.47 -9.08
C LEU A 70 -3.85 12.65 -8.30
N LYS A 71 -3.78 13.06 -7.03
CA LYS A 71 -4.99 13.35 -6.23
C LYS A 71 -5.83 14.47 -6.87
N GLN A 72 -5.17 15.52 -7.37
CA GLN A 72 -5.83 16.61 -8.09
C GLN A 72 -6.43 16.10 -9.41
N LEU A 73 -5.67 15.34 -10.19
CA LEU A 73 -6.14 14.77 -11.45
C LEU A 73 -7.41 13.90 -11.26
N LEU A 74 -7.46 13.08 -10.19
CA LEU A 74 -8.63 12.29 -9.86
C LEU A 74 -9.83 13.18 -9.51
N PHE A 75 -9.61 14.24 -8.72
CA PHE A 75 -10.66 15.21 -8.39
C PHE A 75 -11.22 15.91 -9.64
N ASP A 76 -10.34 16.32 -10.56
CA ASP A 76 -10.71 16.98 -11.82
C ASP A 76 -11.52 16.05 -12.76
N ASN A 77 -11.41 14.73 -12.58
CA ASN A 77 -12.18 13.71 -13.29
C ASN A 77 -13.41 13.21 -12.48
N ASP A 78 -13.88 14.00 -11.51
CA ASP A 78 -15.03 13.68 -10.65
C ASP A 78 -14.88 12.40 -9.81
N ILE A 79 -13.64 11.96 -9.54
CA ILE A 79 -13.34 10.82 -8.67
C ILE A 79 -12.99 11.33 -7.27
N ARG A 80 -13.93 11.19 -6.34
CA ARG A 80 -13.74 11.64 -4.95
C ARG A 80 -13.09 10.56 -4.10
N LEU A 81 -11.93 10.88 -3.53
CA LEU A 81 -11.26 9.97 -2.61
C LEU A 81 -12.03 9.85 -1.28
N PRO A 82 -12.00 8.68 -0.61
CA PRO A 82 -12.66 8.49 0.67
C PRO A 82 -12.17 9.47 1.74
N SER A 83 -13.08 10.03 2.53
CA SER A 83 -12.75 10.97 3.62
C SER A 83 -11.91 10.36 4.75
N THR A 84 -11.71 9.05 4.73
CA THR A 84 -10.91 8.32 5.73
C THR A 84 -9.41 8.38 5.45
N ILE A 85 -8.98 8.86 4.27
CA ILE A 85 -7.55 8.91 3.91
C ILE A 85 -6.78 9.85 4.84
N PHE A 86 -5.50 9.56 5.05
CA PHE A 86 -4.64 10.37 5.88
C PHE A 86 -4.34 11.72 5.21
N SER A 87 -4.53 12.81 5.95
CA SER A 87 -4.17 14.17 5.51
C SER A 87 -2.69 14.50 5.71
N LYS A 88 -2.00 13.77 6.60
CA LYS A 88 -0.58 13.94 6.89
C LYS A 88 0.29 13.14 5.94
N SER A 89 1.50 13.65 5.70
CA SER A 89 2.52 12.90 4.98
C SER A 89 2.85 11.61 5.72
N LEU A 90 2.91 10.51 4.98
CA LEU A 90 3.25 9.20 5.52
C LEU A 90 4.76 9.09 5.69
N THR A 91 5.19 8.41 6.76
CA THR A 91 6.61 8.19 7.05
C THR A 91 7.33 7.42 5.96
N PHE A 92 6.60 6.55 5.27
CA PHE A 92 7.14 5.65 4.25
C PHE A 92 6.37 5.81 2.93
N ASN A 93 7.09 5.73 1.82
CA ASN A 93 6.49 5.51 0.51
C ASN A 93 6.19 4.01 0.34
N TYR A 94 5.08 3.56 0.94
CA TYR A 94 4.69 2.15 0.96
C TYR A 94 4.55 1.53 -0.45
N ILE A 95 4.12 2.33 -1.42
CA ILE A 95 3.95 1.93 -2.82
C ILE A 95 5.30 1.46 -3.41
N SER A 96 6.40 2.13 -3.05
CA SER A 96 7.74 1.78 -3.54
C SER A 96 8.28 0.44 -3.02
N PHE A 97 7.65 -0.17 -2.02
CA PHE A 97 8.08 -1.45 -1.47
C PHE A 97 7.40 -2.66 -2.08
N PHE A 98 6.43 -2.47 -2.97
CA PHE A 98 5.78 -3.59 -3.64
C PHE A 98 6.78 -4.34 -4.52
N LYS A 99 6.94 -5.64 -4.27
CA LYS A 99 7.74 -6.53 -5.14
C LYS A 99 6.85 -7.29 -6.14
N TYR A 100 5.57 -7.43 -5.83
CA TYR A 100 4.62 -8.17 -6.65
C TYR A 100 3.37 -7.34 -6.90
N LEU A 101 2.99 -7.25 -8.17
CA LEU A 101 1.83 -6.51 -8.63
C LEU A 101 0.69 -7.48 -8.94
N HIS A 102 -0.20 -7.71 -7.97
CA HIS A 102 -1.36 -8.57 -8.17
C HIS A 102 -2.55 -7.73 -8.62
N ALA A 103 -3.23 -8.13 -9.70
CA ALA A 103 -4.46 -7.47 -10.18
C ALA A 103 -5.53 -7.36 -9.07
N LYS A 104 -5.57 -8.33 -8.15
CA LYS A 104 -6.44 -8.30 -6.97
C LYS A 104 -6.20 -7.07 -6.10
N VAL A 105 -4.96 -6.62 -5.93
CA VAL A 105 -4.59 -5.44 -5.14
C VAL A 105 -5.14 -4.18 -5.78
N ILE A 106 -5.03 -4.07 -7.10
CA ILE A 106 -5.55 -2.94 -7.87
C ILE A 106 -7.07 -2.89 -7.79
N ASN A 107 -7.74 -4.02 -8.00
CA ASN A 107 -9.19 -4.13 -7.82
C ASN A 107 -9.62 -3.72 -6.41
N ASN A 108 -8.89 -4.12 -5.37
CA ASN A 108 -9.17 -3.73 -3.99
C ASN A 108 -9.07 -2.21 -3.78
N ILE A 109 -8.09 -1.55 -4.39
CA ILE A 109 -7.92 -0.08 -4.32
C ILE A 109 -9.08 0.62 -5.03
N ILE A 110 -9.44 0.15 -6.22
CA ILE A 110 -10.58 0.67 -7.00
C ILE A 110 -11.88 0.53 -6.20
N GLU A 111 -12.16 -0.67 -5.68
CA GLU A 111 -13.33 -0.93 -4.82
C GLU A 111 -13.35 -0.02 -3.58
N PHE A 112 -12.18 0.25 -3.00
CA PHE A 112 -12.07 1.13 -1.84
C PHE A 112 -12.37 2.60 -2.19
N VAL A 113 -11.86 3.09 -3.32
CA VAL A 113 -12.14 4.46 -3.79
C VAL A 113 -13.63 4.64 -4.10
N PHE A 114 -14.23 3.65 -4.74
CA PHE A 114 -15.63 3.68 -5.14
C PHE A 114 -16.59 3.01 -4.15
N GLU A 115 -16.19 2.77 -2.89
CA GLU A 115 -17.00 2.04 -1.89
C GLU A 115 -18.40 2.64 -1.71
N LYS A 116 -18.56 3.95 -1.93
CA LYS A 116 -19.82 4.70 -1.77
C LYS A 116 -20.58 4.93 -3.08
N GLU A 117 -20.04 4.55 -4.23
CA GLU A 117 -20.72 4.71 -5.52
C GLU A 117 -21.59 3.48 -5.82
N ILE A 118 -22.90 3.69 -5.84
CA ILE A 118 -23.90 2.60 -5.89
C ILE A 118 -24.27 2.24 -7.34
N THR A 119 -24.05 3.13 -8.30
CA THR A 119 -24.53 2.99 -9.68
C THR A 119 -23.42 2.59 -10.65
N LYS A 120 -23.52 1.38 -11.20
CA LYS A 120 -22.72 0.91 -12.35
C LYS A 120 -23.22 1.55 -13.64
N SER A 121 -22.99 2.86 -13.82
CA SER A 121 -23.23 3.57 -15.07
C SER A 121 -22.06 3.42 -16.04
N ILE A 122 -22.23 3.84 -17.29
CA ILE A 122 -21.12 3.94 -18.27
C ILE A 122 -20.01 4.86 -17.71
N ASP A 123 -20.39 5.98 -17.10
CA ASP A 123 -19.51 6.92 -16.41
C ASP A 123 -18.66 6.23 -15.33
N PHE A 124 -19.26 5.34 -14.53
CA PHE A 124 -18.52 4.54 -13.53
C PHE A 124 -17.46 3.64 -14.17
N LEU A 125 -17.77 2.99 -15.30
CA LEU A 125 -16.81 2.11 -15.98
C LEU A 125 -15.62 2.89 -16.54
N GLU A 126 -15.86 4.09 -17.07
CA GLU A 126 -14.80 4.98 -17.57
C GLU A 126 -13.92 5.48 -16.42
N LYS A 127 -14.52 5.97 -15.33
CA LYS A 127 -13.79 6.39 -14.11
C LYS A 127 -12.98 5.25 -13.50
N ARG A 128 -13.54 4.03 -13.47
CA ARG A 128 -12.82 2.83 -13.04
C ARG A 128 -11.59 2.56 -13.89
N LYS A 129 -11.74 2.55 -15.22
CA LYS A 129 -10.62 2.31 -16.16
C LYS A 129 -9.55 3.39 -16.03
N PHE A 130 -9.96 4.65 -15.88
CA PHE A 130 -9.06 5.77 -15.68
C PHE A 130 -8.24 5.61 -14.40
N LEU A 131 -8.90 5.36 -13.26
CA LEU A 131 -8.22 5.13 -11.99
C LEU A 131 -7.26 3.94 -12.07
N GLU A 132 -7.70 2.84 -12.66
CA GLU A 132 -6.86 1.65 -12.86
C GLU A 132 -5.57 1.98 -13.62
N GLN A 133 -5.67 2.72 -14.73
CA GLN A 133 -4.52 3.13 -15.52
C GLN A 133 -3.55 4.02 -14.74
N GLU A 134 -4.06 5.00 -14.01
CA GLU A 134 -3.21 5.92 -13.23
C GLU A 134 -2.50 5.20 -12.08
N ILE A 135 -3.17 4.25 -11.42
CA ILE A 135 -2.53 3.42 -10.38
C ILE A 135 -1.43 2.54 -11.00
N TYR A 136 -1.65 1.94 -12.17
CA TYR A 136 -0.60 1.18 -12.87
C TYR A 136 0.58 2.06 -13.26
N LYS A 137 0.35 3.23 -13.86
CA LYS A 137 1.42 4.18 -14.20
C LYS A 137 2.23 4.58 -12.97
N LEU A 138 1.55 4.89 -11.87
CA LEU A 138 2.21 5.21 -10.60
C LEU A 138 3.08 4.05 -10.13
N LEU A 139 2.54 2.83 -10.07
CA LEU A 139 3.27 1.66 -9.59
C LEU A 139 4.51 1.38 -10.45
N ILE A 140 4.36 1.41 -11.77
CA ILE A 140 5.47 1.21 -12.71
C ILE A 140 6.54 2.30 -12.51
N SER A 141 6.16 3.56 -12.26
CA SER A 141 7.11 4.65 -12.01
C SER A 141 7.92 4.49 -10.71
N GLN A 142 7.40 3.72 -9.74
CA GLN A 142 8.08 3.47 -8.47
C GLN A 142 8.99 2.23 -8.52
N CYS A 143 8.82 1.36 -9.51
CA CYS A 143 9.74 0.26 -9.77
C CYS A 143 11.08 0.83 -10.26
N LYS A 144 12.07 0.89 -9.37
CA LYS A 144 13.46 1.17 -9.73
C LYS A 144 14.10 -0.13 -10.22
N ASN A 145 14.80 -0.06 -11.35
CA ASN A 145 15.69 -1.14 -11.82
C ASN A 145 16.78 -1.45 -10.79
#